data_AF-A0A431I8N8-F1
#
_entry.id   AF-A0A431I8N8-F1
#
_cell.length_a   1.000
_cell.length_b   1.000
_cell.length_c   1.000
_cell.angle_alpha   90.00
_cell.angle_beta   90.00
_cell.angle_gamma   90.00
#
_symmetry.space_group_name_H-M   'P 1'
#
loop_
_entity.id
_entity.type
_entity.pdbx_description
1 polymer ?
#
loop_
_entity_poly.entity_id
_entity_poly.type
_entity_poly.pdbx_seq_one_letter_code
_entity_poly.pdbx_strand_id
1 'polypeptide(L)'
;MDEEVTSLEEAKAKIHEQAVNSLVSKLPQEFLPILEFALSSPQADVKSFMELQRSSLSLDELDVNKVDHQKQIIKTFYKETTRHSDDKINRLIDALDEDSLKEEAVDALTSLKTFYAEEQEALAEEAKEAEQARKKEFEAFQNKIKDSLSTIDEKRAKLAYNFILSPIKADDKYTTRLNYTLSSILKNPQHVVQLADLLLEYTPEKGITTTRIEQKVKSKATESLRTLVDKQLSSERAKSRKTATPPKQTFNWGNFLNNH
;
A
#
# COMPACT_ATOMS: atom_id res chain seq x y z
N MET A 1 23.42 1.25 -12.90
CA MET A 1 22.44 1.04 -11.80
C MET A 1 21.01 1.03 -12.35
N ASP A 2 20.76 1.61 -13.52
CA ASP A 2 19.45 1.57 -14.20
C ASP A 2 19.09 0.19 -14.80
N GLU A 3 20.07 -0.64 -15.15
CA GLU A 3 19.86 -1.97 -15.77
C GLU A 3 19.37 -3.08 -14.79
N GLU A 4 19.72 -3.01 -13.50
CA GLU A 4 19.26 -4.00 -12.51
C GLU A 4 17.83 -3.73 -12.01
N VAL A 5 17.37 -2.48 -12.03
CA VAL A 5 16.00 -2.12 -11.63
C VAL A 5 15.01 -2.48 -12.73
N THR A 6 15.38 -2.23 -13.99
CA THR A 6 14.59 -2.61 -15.18
C THR A 6 14.41 -4.12 -15.29
N SER A 7 15.45 -4.93 -15.10
CA SER A 7 15.34 -6.39 -15.18
C SER A 7 14.44 -7.01 -14.09
N LEU A 8 14.35 -6.40 -12.91
CA LEU A 8 13.49 -6.84 -11.81
C LEU A 8 12.03 -6.44 -12.01
N GLU A 9 11.77 -5.28 -12.62
CA GLU A 9 10.43 -4.84 -13.02
C GLU A 9 9.91 -5.66 -14.20
N GLU A 10 10.74 -5.92 -15.21
CA GLU A 10 10.42 -6.81 -16.33
C GLU A 10 10.12 -8.24 -15.86
N ALA A 11 10.91 -8.78 -14.92
CA ALA A 11 10.66 -10.10 -14.34
C ALA A 11 9.32 -10.16 -13.59
N LYS A 12 8.97 -9.11 -12.84
CA LYS A 12 7.68 -9.02 -12.14
C LYS A 12 6.51 -8.89 -13.12
N ALA A 13 6.65 -8.06 -14.16
CA ALA A 13 5.66 -7.91 -15.20
C ALA A 13 5.41 -9.25 -15.90
N LYS A 14 6.46 -10.00 -16.21
CA LYS A 14 6.36 -11.32 -16.85
C LYS A 14 5.73 -12.39 -15.94
N ILE A 15 6.06 -12.40 -14.64
CA ILE A 15 5.41 -13.30 -13.67
C ILE A 15 3.94 -12.96 -13.52
N HIS A 16 3.60 -11.67 -13.45
CA HIS A 16 2.22 -11.19 -13.39
C HIS A 16 1.44 -11.60 -14.65
N GLU A 17 2.00 -11.36 -15.82
CA GLU A 17 1.40 -11.74 -17.12
C GLU A 17 1.19 -13.26 -17.22
N GLN A 18 2.17 -14.06 -16.79
CA GLN A 18 2.03 -15.53 -16.75
C GLN A 18 0.94 -15.98 -15.77
N ALA A 19 0.83 -15.33 -14.60
CA ALA A 19 -0.21 -15.63 -13.61
C ALA A 19 -1.60 -15.27 -14.13
N VAL A 20 -1.75 -14.08 -14.74
CA VAL A 20 -2.99 -13.62 -15.38
C VAL A 20 -3.39 -14.55 -16.52
N ASN A 21 -2.47 -14.89 -17.42
CA ASN A 21 -2.74 -15.81 -18.53
C ASN A 21 -3.14 -17.22 -18.06
N SER A 22 -2.54 -17.70 -16.96
CA SER A 22 -2.93 -18.98 -16.35
C SER A 22 -4.35 -18.95 -15.78
N LEU A 23 -4.74 -17.84 -15.15
CA LEU A 23 -6.10 -17.61 -14.65
C LEU A 23 -7.12 -17.49 -15.79
N VAL A 24 -6.82 -16.67 -16.79
CA VAL A 24 -7.66 -16.45 -17.99
C VAL A 24 -7.92 -17.76 -18.72
N SER A 25 -6.90 -18.61 -18.90
CA SER A 25 -7.06 -19.89 -19.60
C SER A 25 -7.99 -20.91 -18.90
N LYS A 26 -8.32 -20.67 -17.62
CA LYS A 26 -9.15 -21.57 -16.79
C LYS A 26 -10.53 -20.99 -16.47
N LEU A 27 -10.76 -19.72 -16.79
CA LEU A 27 -12.01 -19.02 -16.51
C LEU A 27 -12.94 -19.08 -17.74
N PRO A 28 -14.26 -19.28 -17.54
CA PRO A 28 -15.23 -19.07 -18.60
C PRO A 28 -15.15 -17.63 -19.13
N GLN A 29 -15.41 -17.43 -20.42
CA GLN A 29 -15.28 -16.13 -21.08
C GLN A 29 -16.12 -15.03 -20.41
N GLU A 30 -17.25 -15.40 -19.83
CA GLU A 30 -18.16 -14.50 -19.11
C GLU A 30 -17.52 -13.85 -17.88
N PHE A 31 -16.48 -14.45 -17.29
CA PHE A 31 -15.79 -13.89 -16.11
C PHE A 31 -14.59 -13.03 -16.47
N LEU A 32 -14.20 -12.94 -17.75
CA LEU A 32 -13.05 -12.13 -18.16
C LEU A 32 -13.24 -10.64 -17.85
N PRO A 33 -14.41 -10.01 -18.10
CA PRO A 33 -14.61 -8.60 -17.78
C PRO A 33 -14.49 -8.32 -16.28
N ILE A 34 -15.01 -9.23 -15.44
CA ILE A 34 -14.91 -9.14 -13.98
C ILE A 34 -13.46 -9.25 -13.53
N LEU A 35 -12.69 -10.17 -14.11
CA LEU A 35 -11.29 -10.34 -13.79
C LEU A 35 -10.47 -9.10 -14.21
N GLU A 36 -10.70 -8.59 -15.42
CA GLU A 36 -10.04 -7.37 -15.91
C GLU A 36 -10.37 -6.16 -15.02
N PHE A 37 -11.64 -6.01 -14.64
CA PHE A 37 -12.07 -4.96 -13.71
C PHE A 37 -11.44 -5.11 -12.32
N ALA A 38 -11.42 -6.32 -11.76
CA ALA A 38 -10.80 -6.60 -10.46
C ALA A 38 -9.27 -6.40 -10.47
N LEU A 39 -8.61 -6.66 -11.60
CA LEU A 39 -7.18 -6.46 -11.77
C LEU A 39 -6.82 -4.99 -12.03
N SER A 40 -7.75 -4.20 -12.58
CA SER A 40 -7.54 -2.77 -12.88
C SER A 40 -7.33 -1.93 -11.61
N SER A 41 -8.01 -2.27 -10.52
CA SER A 41 -7.83 -1.59 -9.25
C SER A 41 -8.14 -2.49 -8.05
N PRO A 42 -7.28 -2.53 -7.02
CA PRO A 42 -7.56 -3.28 -5.78
C PRO A 42 -8.68 -2.69 -4.94
N GLN A 43 -9.20 -1.51 -5.29
CA GLN A 43 -10.37 -0.87 -4.67
C GLN A 43 -11.60 -0.86 -5.61
N ALA A 44 -11.49 -1.48 -6.79
CA ALA A 44 -12.61 -1.62 -7.70
C ALA A 44 -13.79 -2.27 -6.95
N ASP A 45 -14.99 -1.73 -7.11
CA ASP A 45 -16.20 -2.32 -6.55
C ASP A 45 -16.65 -3.52 -7.39
N VAL A 46 -15.84 -4.59 -7.30
CA VAL A 46 -16.04 -5.83 -8.05
C VAL A 46 -17.44 -6.40 -7.79
N LYS A 47 -17.99 -6.18 -6.59
CA LYS A 47 -19.31 -6.70 -6.24
C LYS A 47 -20.40 -6.01 -7.06
N SER A 48 -20.38 -4.68 -7.13
CA SER A 48 -21.34 -3.93 -7.95
C SER A 48 -21.20 -4.26 -9.43
N PHE A 49 -19.96 -4.33 -9.95
CA PHE A 49 -19.72 -4.74 -11.34
C PHE A 49 -20.23 -6.16 -11.65
N MET A 50 -20.01 -7.11 -10.73
CA MET A 50 -20.56 -8.47 -10.85
C MET A 50 -22.09 -8.50 -10.83
N GLU A 51 -22.72 -7.70 -9.97
CA GLU A 51 -24.18 -7.60 -9.90
C GLU A 51 -24.74 -7.06 -11.23
N LEU A 52 -24.14 -6.01 -11.79
CA LEU A 52 -24.51 -5.47 -13.11
C LEU A 52 -24.35 -6.48 -14.23
N GLN A 53 -23.22 -7.20 -14.25
CA GLN A 53 -22.99 -8.21 -15.29
C GLN A 53 -23.96 -9.39 -15.17
N ARG A 54 -24.29 -9.81 -13.95
CA ARG A 54 -25.31 -10.84 -13.72
C ARG A 54 -26.70 -10.37 -14.17
N SER A 55 -27.05 -9.11 -13.87
CA SER A 55 -28.31 -8.53 -14.31
C SER A 55 -28.40 -8.47 -15.84
N SER A 56 -27.32 -8.07 -16.51
CA SER A 56 -27.23 -8.07 -17.97
C SER A 56 -27.39 -9.48 -18.57
N LEU A 57 -26.67 -10.48 -18.05
CA LEU A 57 -26.80 -11.87 -18.50
C LEU A 57 -28.23 -12.42 -18.28
N SER A 58 -28.88 -12.05 -17.17
CA SER A 58 -30.25 -12.47 -16.91
C SER A 58 -31.26 -11.91 -17.93
N LEU A 59 -30.97 -10.74 -18.53
CA LEU A 59 -31.79 -10.19 -19.60
C LEU A 59 -31.62 -10.93 -20.93
N ASP A 60 -30.42 -11.47 -21.19
CA ASP A 60 -30.16 -12.27 -22.39
C ASP A 60 -30.89 -13.62 -22.38
N GLU A 61 -31.25 -14.12 -21.19
CA GLU A 61 -32.07 -15.33 -21.03
C GLU A 61 -33.57 -15.08 -21.29
N LEU A 62 -34.02 -13.82 -21.33
CA LEU A 62 -35.44 -13.48 -21.48
C LEU A 62 -35.87 -13.38 -22.96
N ASP A 63 -36.69 -14.33 -23.37
CA ASP A 63 -37.38 -14.33 -24.68
C ASP A 63 -38.53 -13.30 -24.77
N VAL A 64 -38.38 -12.29 -25.62
CA VAL A 64 -39.36 -11.21 -25.86
C VAL A 64 -40.65 -11.71 -26.55
N ASN A 65 -40.72 -12.95 -27.01
CA ASN A 65 -41.95 -13.52 -27.57
C ASN A 65 -42.85 -14.16 -26.51
N LYS A 66 -42.40 -14.26 -25.26
CA LYS A 66 -43.21 -14.78 -24.14
C LYS A 66 -43.78 -13.63 -23.30
N VAL A 67 -45.10 -13.63 -23.12
CA VAL A 67 -45.82 -12.59 -22.37
C VAL A 67 -45.27 -12.40 -20.95
N ASP A 68 -44.97 -13.49 -20.24
CA ASP A 68 -44.41 -13.42 -18.89
C ASP A 68 -43.04 -12.72 -18.86
N HIS A 69 -42.21 -12.98 -19.87
CA HIS A 69 -40.89 -12.35 -20.01
C HIS A 69 -41.01 -10.88 -20.40
N GLN A 70 -41.94 -10.53 -21.29
CA GLN A 70 -42.22 -9.13 -21.66
C GLN A 70 -42.56 -8.30 -20.42
N LYS A 71 -43.48 -8.80 -19.57
CA LYS A 71 -43.83 -8.13 -18.31
C LYS A 71 -42.64 -8.00 -17.37
N GLN A 72 -41.78 -9.02 -17.28
CA GLN A 72 -40.58 -8.99 -16.46
C GLN A 72 -39.54 -7.97 -16.93
N ILE A 73 -39.31 -7.87 -18.25
CA ILE A 73 -38.39 -6.90 -18.86
C ILE A 73 -38.87 -5.47 -18.57
N ILE A 74 -40.14 -5.17 -18.87
CA ILE A 74 -40.73 -3.84 -18.67
C ILE A 74 -40.70 -3.46 -17.18
N LYS A 75 -41.01 -4.41 -16.30
CA LYS A 75 -40.93 -4.19 -14.85
C LYS A 75 -39.52 -3.84 -14.39
N THR A 76 -38.52 -4.56 -14.90
CA THR A 76 -37.11 -4.31 -14.57
C THR A 76 -36.68 -2.95 -15.10
N PHE A 77 -37.05 -2.61 -16.33
CA PHE A 77 -36.77 -1.30 -16.92
C PHE A 77 -37.32 -0.15 -16.08
N TYR A 78 -38.59 -0.20 -15.68
CA TYR A 78 -39.16 0.84 -14.83
C TYR A 78 -38.53 0.89 -13.43
N LYS A 79 -38.06 -0.23 -12.88
CA LYS A 79 -37.38 -0.24 -11.57
C LYS A 79 -36.00 0.41 -11.61
N GLU A 80 -35.22 0.13 -12.65
CA GLU A 80 -33.84 0.63 -12.78
C GLU A 80 -33.80 2.08 -13.27
N THR A 81 -34.70 2.46 -14.19
CA THR A 81 -34.66 3.79 -14.82
C THR A 81 -35.57 4.83 -14.16
N THR A 82 -36.56 4.41 -13.37
CA THR A 82 -37.53 5.32 -12.76
C THR A 82 -37.68 5.10 -11.25
N ARG A 83 -38.25 6.09 -10.56
CA ARG A 83 -38.58 6.01 -9.12
C ARG A 83 -40.03 5.60 -8.88
N HIS A 84 -40.59 4.76 -9.73
CA HIS A 84 -41.98 4.31 -9.58
C HIS A 84 -42.11 3.22 -8.51
N SER A 85 -43.24 3.22 -7.79
CA SER A 85 -43.55 2.14 -6.87
C SER A 85 -43.98 0.88 -7.65
N ASP A 86 -43.73 -0.29 -7.07
CA ASP A 86 -44.09 -1.58 -7.67
C ASP A 86 -45.57 -1.63 -8.11
N ASP A 87 -46.47 -1.06 -7.30
CA ASP A 87 -47.90 -0.98 -7.63
C ASP A 87 -48.20 -0.13 -8.86
N LYS A 88 -47.46 0.98 -9.04
CA LYS A 88 -47.62 1.85 -10.20
C LYS A 88 -47.08 1.17 -11.46
N ILE A 89 -45.95 0.47 -11.33
CA ILE A 89 -45.33 -0.27 -12.43
C ILE A 89 -46.27 -1.39 -12.91
N ASN A 90 -46.82 -2.19 -11.99
CA ASN A 90 -47.74 -3.27 -12.35
C ASN A 90 -48.99 -2.72 -13.07
N ARG A 91 -49.54 -1.59 -12.62
CA ARG A 91 -50.69 -0.94 -13.30
C ARG A 91 -50.36 -0.44 -14.71
N LEU A 92 -49.15 0.07 -14.93
CA LEU A 92 -48.69 0.49 -16.26
C LEU A 92 -48.57 -0.72 -17.19
N ILE A 93 -48.00 -1.82 -16.68
CA ILE A 93 -47.85 -3.07 -17.45
C ILE A 93 -49.22 -3.68 -17.79
N ASP A 94 -50.16 -3.71 -16.84
CA ASP A 94 -51.48 -4.30 -17.05
C ASP A 94 -52.40 -3.43 -17.94
N ALA A 95 -52.03 -2.16 -18.19
CA ALA A 95 -52.74 -1.29 -19.11
C ALA A 95 -52.34 -1.49 -20.58
N LEU A 96 -51.25 -2.20 -20.85
CA LEU A 96 -50.77 -2.51 -22.19
C LEU A 96 -51.51 -3.73 -22.75
N ASP A 97 -51.95 -3.64 -24.00
CA ASP A 97 -52.43 -4.76 -24.80
C ASP A 97 -51.27 -5.60 -25.36
N GLU A 98 -51.54 -6.81 -25.85
CA GLU A 98 -50.47 -7.77 -26.23
C GLU A 98 -49.50 -7.23 -27.29
N ASP A 99 -49.99 -6.46 -28.27
CA ASP A 99 -49.15 -5.86 -29.31
C ASP A 99 -48.26 -4.74 -28.75
N SER A 100 -48.81 -3.83 -27.94
CA SER A 100 -48.02 -2.78 -27.27
C SER A 100 -47.07 -3.34 -26.23
N LEU A 101 -47.43 -4.44 -25.56
CA LEU A 101 -46.59 -5.11 -24.56
C LEU A 101 -45.31 -5.66 -25.20
N LYS A 102 -45.41 -6.18 -26.43
CA LYS A 102 -44.26 -6.69 -27.17
C LYS A 102 -43.35 -5.55 -27.62
N GLU A 103 -43.89 -4.48 -28.21
CA GLU A 103 -43.10 -3.31 -28.63
C GLU A 103 -42.37 -2.68 -27.44
N GLU A 104 -43.10 -2.40 -26.35
CA GLU A 104 -42.52 -1.83 -25.13
C GLU A 104 -41.43 -2.73 -24.54
N ALA A 105 -41.60 -4.06 -24.56
CA ALA A 105 -40.59 -4.99 -24.07
C ALA A 105 -39.32 -5.01 -24.94
N VAL A 106 -39.42 -4.84 -26.27
CA VAL A 106 -38.26 -4.72 -27.16
C VAL A 106 -37.49 -3.43 -26.87
N ASP A 107 -38.20 -2.32 -26.72
CA ASP A 107 -37.60 -1.01 -26.44
C ASP A 107 -36.97 -0.96 -25.03
N ALA A 108 -37.67 -1.52 -24.04
CA ALA A 108 -37.19 -1.65 -22.68
C ALA A 108 -35.95 -2.55 -22.59
N LEU A 109 -35.93 -3.68 -23.31
CA LEU A 109 -34.76 -4.58 -23.36
C LEU A 109 -33.56 -3.88 -23.99
N THR A 110 -33.76 -3.17 -25.09
CA THR A 110 -32.70 -2.41 -25.76
C THR A 110 -32.13 -1.34 -24.83
N SER A 111 -33.02 -0.59 -24.16
CA SER A 111 -32.66 0.48 -23.22
C SER A 111 -31.96 -0.04 -21.95
N LEU A 112 -32.35 -1.21 -21.44
CA LEU A 112 -31.67 -1.86 -20.32
C LEU A 112 -30.27 -2.33 -20.68
N LYS A 113 -30.09 -2.86 -21.90
CA LYS A 113 -28.77 -3.27 -22.39
C LYS A 113 -27.82 -2.08 -22.52
N THR A 114 -28.32 -0.95 -23.05
CA THR A 114 -27.51 0.28 -23.12
C THR A 114 -27.21 0.80 -21.72
N PHE A 115 -28.19 0.82 -20.81
CA PHE A 115 -27.99 1.26 -19.42
C PHE A 115 -26.90 0.45 -18.71
N TYR A 116 -26.96 -0.88 -18.74
CA TYR A 116 -25.94 -1.71 -18.10
C TYR A 116 -24.56 -1.59 -18.77
N ALA A 117 -24.49 -1.41 -20.09
CA ALA A 117 -23.24 -1.18 -20.79
C ALA A 117 -22.60 0.16 -20.39
N GLU A 118 -23.39 1.23 -20.33
CA GLU A 118 -22.93 2.56 -19.89
C GLU A 118 -22.45 2.54 -18.43
N GLU A 119 -23.17 1.85 -17.54
CA GLU A 119 -22.79 1.75 -16.13
C GLU A 119 -21.51 0.93 -15.92
N GLN A 120 -21.34 -0.15 -16.69
CA GLN A 120 -20.09 -0.92 -16.71
C GLN A 120 -18.91 -0.09 -17.22
N GLU A 121 -19.11 0.69 -18.28
CA GLU A 121 -18.07 1.57 -18.83
C GLU A 121 -17.70 2.69 -17.83
N ALA A 122 -18.69 3.31 -17.18
CA ALA A 122 -18.48 4.32 -16.17
C ALA A 122 -17.67 3.79 -14.98
N LEU A 123 -18.01 2.60 -14.47
CA LEU A 123 -17.23 1.96 -13.39
C LEU A 123 -15.80 1.65 -13.86
N ALA A 124 -15.63 1.17 -15.08
CA ALA A 124 -14.31 0.87 -15.63
C ALA A 124 -13.45 2.14 -15.83
N GLU A 125 -14.06 3.25 -16.22
CA GLU A 125 -13.39 4.55 -16.34
C GLU A 125 -12.99 5.09 -14.97
N GLU A 126 -13.89 5.08 -13.98
CA GLU A 126 -13.59 5.47 -12.60
C GLU A 126 -12.43 4.65 -12.02
N ALA A 127 -12.42 3.34 -12.25
CA ALA A 127 -11.33 2.47 -11.81
C ALA A 127 -9.98 2.84 -12.46
N LYS A 128 -9.96 3.18 -13.75
CA LYS A 128 -8.76 3.63 -14.46
C LYS A 128 -8.28 4.99 -13.95
N GLU A 129 -9.17 5.93 -13.73
CA GLU A 129 -8.83 7.24 -13.19
C GLU A 129 -8.23 7.14 -11.79
N ALA A 130 -8.85 6.33 -10.92
CA ALA A 130 -8.35 6.05 -9.58
C ALA A 130 -6.95 5.41 -9.61
N GLU A 131 -6.68 4.50 -10.56
CA GLU A 131 -5.37 3.89 -10.72
C GLU A 131 -4.32 4.92 -11.17
N GLN A 132 -4.65 5.77 -12.15
CA GLN A 132 -3.76 6.83 -12.64
C GLN A 132 -3.45 7.85 -11.55
N ALA A 133 -4.46 8.26 -10.77
CA ALA A 133 -4.27 9.15 -9.62
C ALA A 133 -3.30 8.51 -8.61
N ARG A 134 -3.50 7.23 -8.27
CA ARG A 134 -2.62 6.51 -7.34
C ARG A 134 -1.19 6.36 -7.85
N LYS A 135 -1.00 6.09 -9.15
CA LYS A 135 0.33 6.03 -9.78
C LYS A 135 1.03 7.37 -9.65
N LYS A 136 0.35 8.47 -9.99
CA LYS A 136 0.89 9.84 -9.87
C LYS A 136 1.24 10.20 -8.42
N GLU A 137 0.37 9.87 -7.46
CA GLU A 137 0.64 10.09 -6.04
C GLU A 137 1.85 9.29 -5.56
N PHE A 138 1.96 8.03 -5.98
CA PHE A 138 3.08 7.18 -5.62
C PHE A 138 4.39 7.65 -6.23
N GLU A 139 4.39 8.06 -7.51
CA GLU A 139 5.55 8.68 -8.16
C GLU A 139 5.97 9.98 -7.47
N ALA A 140 5.01 10.85 -7.14
CA ALA A 140 5.28 12.07 -6.40
C ALA A 140 5.89 11.78 -5.01
N PHE A 141 5.41 10.73 -4.33
CA PHE A 141 5.96 10.27 -3.06
C PHE A 141 7.38 9.71 -3.22
N GLN A 142 7.64 8.90 -4.26
CA GLN A 142 8.99 8.41 -4.54
C GLN A 142 9.97 9.54 -4.81
N ASN A 143 9.57 10.55 -5.60
CA ASN A 143 10.42 11.69 -5.91
C ASN A 143 10.74 12.50 -4.64
N LYS A 144 9.75 12.76 -3.79
CA LYS A 144 9.96 13.42 -2.48
C LYS A 144 10.95 12.65 -1.59
N ILE A 145 10.89 11.31 -1.59
CA ILE A 145 11.85 10.48 -0.87
C ILE A 145 13.24 10.60 -1.48
N LYS A 146 13.37 10.49 -2.81
CA LYS A 146 14.66 10.62 -3.50
C LYS A 146 15.32 11.98 -3.21
N ASP A 147 14.54 13.06 -3.29
CA ASP A 147 15.00 14.41 -2.97
C ASP A 147 15.47 14.51 -1.52
N SER A 148 14.71 13.96 -0.58
CA SER A 148 15.08 13.95 0.85
C SER A 148 16.35 13.15 1.11
N LEU A 149 16.53 12.03 0.41
CA LEU A 149 17.70 11.15 0.56
C LEU A 149 18.97 11.73 -0.07
N SER A 150 18.87 12.70 -1.00
CA SER A 150 20.03 13.38 -1.60
C SER A 150 20.89 14.15 -0.60
N THR A 151 20.33 14.46 0.57
CA THR A 151 21.01 15.19 1.66
C THR A 151 21.88 14.31 2.56
N ILE A 152 21.86 12.99 2.34
CA ILE A 152 22.56 11.99 3.17
C ILE A 152 23.63 11.29 2.32
N ASP A 153 24.65 10.73 2.98
CA ASP A 153 25.65 9.86 2.36
C ASP A 153 25.03 8.83 1.39
N GLU A 154 25.64 8.68 0.20
CA GLU A 154 25.11 7.90 -0.92
C GLU A 154 24.84 6.43 -0.55
N LYS A 155 25.71 5.81 0.26
CA LYS A 155 25.51 4.41 0.67
C LYS A 155 24.31 4.29 1.59
N ARG A 156 24.14 5.25 2.50
CA ARG A 156 23.00 5.26 3.43
C ARG A 156 21.70 5.65 2.74
N ALA A 157 21.75 6.54 1.75
CA ALA A 157 20.62 6.88 0.88
C ALA A 157 20.10 5.63 0.14
N LYS A 158 20.98 4.82 -0.47
CA LYS A 158 20.59 3.56 -1.14
C LYS A 158 19.94 2.57 -0.17
N LEU A 159 20.50 2.40 1.02
CA LEU A 159 19.91 1.52 2.04
C LEU A 159 18.53 1.99 2.49
N ALA A 160 18.37 3.29 2.73
CA ALA A 160 17.10 3.88 3.12
C ALA A 160 16.06 3.78 2.01
N TYR A 161 16.44 4.06 0.76
CA TYR A 161 15.58 3.88 -0.42
C TYR A 161 15.07 2.45 -0.51
N ASN A 162 15.98 1.47 -0.45
CA ASN A 162 15.62 0.06 -0.53
C ASN A 162 14.75 -0.39 0.66
N PHE A 163 14.96 0.20 1.83
CA PHE A 163 14.15 -0.10 3.00
C PHE A 163 12.71 0.43 2.87
N ILE A 164 12.54 1.64 2.34
CA ILE A 164 11.25 2.34 2.26
C ILE A 164 10.43 1.86 1.04
N LEU A 165 11.05 1.73 -0.13
CA LEU A 165 10.35 1.61 -1.41
C LEU A 165 10.51 0.24 -2.08
N SER A 166 11.57 -0.52 -1.82
CA SER A 166 11.73 -1.81 -2.50
C SER A 166 10.75 -2.86 -1.97
N PRO A 167 10.00 -3.53 -2.86
CA PRO A 167 9.09 -4.58 -2.46
C PRO A 167 9.86 -5.86 -2.09
N ILE A 168 9.37 -6.54 -1.06
CA ILE A 168 9.80 -7.83 -0.56
C ILE A 168 8.59 -8.77 -0.51
N LYS A 169 8.83 -10.08 -0.61
CA LYS A 169 7.81 -11.10 -0.37
C LYS A 169 7.86 -11.51 1.11
N ALA A 170 6.77 -11.33 1.85
CA ALA A 170 6.62 -11.73 3.24
C ALA A 170 5.22 -12.29 3.48
N ASP A 171 5.12 -13.47 4.10
CA ASP A 171 3.84 -14.14 4.42
C ASP A 171 2.88 -14.20 3.21
N ASP A 172 3.39 -14.61 2.05
CA ASP A 172 2.68 -14.69 0.75
C ASP A 172 2.09 -13.38 0.21
N LYS A 173 2.50 -12.23 0.76
CA LYS A 173 2.14 -10.90 0.27
C LYS A 173 3.37 -10.10 -0.14
N TYR A 174 3.20 -9.22 -1.13
CA TYR A 174 4.21 -8.22 -1.47
C TYR A 174 4.02 -6.98 -0.58
N THR A 175 5.08 -6.55 0.07
CA THR A 175 5.10 -5.36 0.94
C THR A 175 6.49 -4.71 0.88
N THR A 176 6.71 -3.57 1.53
CA THR A 176 8.06 -2.99 1.67
C THR A 176 8.71 -3.44 2.97
N ARG A 177 10.04 -3.38 3.04
CA ARG A 177 10.76 -3.77 4.27
C ARG A 177 10.38 -2.90 5.46
N LEU A 178 10.13 -1.61 5.23
CA LEU A 178 9.58 -0.67 6.21
C LEU A 178 8.23 -1.18 6.76
N ASN A 179 7.26 -1.45 5.89
CA ASN A 179 5.91 -1.86 6.30
C ASN A 179 5.91 -3.20 7.04
N TYR A 180 6.71 -4.16 6.57
CA TYR A 180 6.90 -5.43 7.26
C TYR A 180 7.50 -5.25 8.67
N THR A 181 8.51 -4.39 8.79
CA THR A 181 9.17 -4.10 10.07
C THR A 181 8.22 -3.41 11.04
N LEU A 182 7.48 -2.39 10.58
CA LEU A 182 6.46 -1.71 11.39
C LEU A 182 5.37 -2.68 11.87
N SER A 183 4.85 -3.51 10.96
CA SER A 183 3.86 -4.53 11.31
C SER A 183 4.39 -5.51 12.36
N SER A 184 5.66 -5.90 12.25
CA SER A 184 6.32 -6.80 13.20
C SER A 184 6.55 -6.14 14.57
N ILE A 185 6.89 -4.84 14.59
CA ILE A 185 7.00 -4.05 15.81
C ILE A 185 5.64 -3.97 16.50
N LEU A 186 4.58 -3.62 15.77
CA LEU A 186 3.23 -3.46 16.33
C LEU A 186 2.65 -4.76 16.90
N LYS A 187 3.07 -5.93 16.41
CA LYS A 187 2.69 -7.24 16.94
C LYS A 187 3.41 -7.60 18.25
N ASN A 188 4.49 -6.91 18.62
CA ASN A 188 5.26 -7.19 19.83
C ASN A 188 5.19 -6.00 20.81
N PRO A 189 4.48 -6.14 21.95
CA PRO A 189 4.32 -5.05 22.92
C PRO A 189 5.63 -4.41 23.40
N GLN A 190 6.72 -5.18 23.54
CA GLN A 190 8.01 -4.64 23.96
C GLN A 190 8.62 -3.73 22.88
N HIS A 191 8.50 -4.12 21.61
CA HIS A 191 8.99 -3.31 20.50
C HIS A 191 8.13 -2.07 20.29
N VAL A 192 6.82 -2.14 20.56
CA VAL A 192 5.95 -0.96 20.56
C VAL A 192 6.42 0.09 21.57
N VAL A 193 6.78 -0.34 22.79
CA VAL A 193 7.32 0.58 23.81
C VAL A 193 8.63 1.21 23.34
N GLN A 194 9.53 0.43 22.70
CA GLN A 194 10.77 0.96 22.14
C GLN A 194 10.54 1.97 21.01
N LEU A 195 9.58 1.70 20.13
CA LEU A 195 9.19 2.63 19.07
C LEU A 195 8.57 3.89 19.66
N ALA A 196 7.70 3.76 20.67
CA ALA A 196 7.10 4.90 21.36
C ALA A 196 8.17 5.78 22.04
N ASP A 197 9.15 5.19 22.72
CA ASP A 197 10.27 5.94 23.33
C ASP A 197 11.07 6.73 22.29
N LEU A 198 11.28 6.16 21.09
CA LEU A 198 11.95 6.82 19.98
C LEU A 198 11.11 7.94 19.34
N LEU A 199 9.78 7.79 19.33
CA LEU A 199 8.86 8.77 18.76
C LEU A 199 8.45 9.87 19.74
N LEU A 200 8.71 9.74 21.05
CA LEU A 200 8.41 10.78 22.05
C LEU A 200 9.05 12.13 21.71
N GLU A 201 10.16 12.14 20.96
CA GLU A 201 10.89 13.34 20.57
C GLU A 201 10.64 13.77 19.13
N TYR A 202 9.69 13.12 18.45
CA TYR A 202 9.28 13.49 17.10
C TYR A 202 8.37 14.72 17.14
N THR A 203 8.69 15.74 16.33
CA THR A 203 7.76 16.81 16.01
C THR A 203 7.58 16.93 14.49
N PRO A 204 6.39 17.30 13.99
CA PRO A 204 6.16 17.43 12.55
C PRO A 204 7.14 18.40 11.85
N GLU A 205 7.57 19.45 12.56
CA GLU A 205 8.45 20.48 12.01
C GLU A 205 9.93 20.08 11.99
N LYS A 206 10.40 19.28 12.95
CA LYS A 206 11.83 18.98 13.15
C LYS A 206 12.20 17.52 12.96
N GLY A 207 11.22 16.64 12.82
CA GLY A 207 11.43 15.19 12.78
C GLY A 207 11.89 14.65 14.13
N ILE A 208 12.63 13.53 14.12
CA ILE A 208 13.21 12.91 15.31
C ILE A 208 14.44 13.71 15.72
N THR A 209 14.43 14.25 16.94
CA THR A 209 15.62 14.87 17.52
C THR A 209 16.54 13.82 18.15
N THR A 210 17.84 13.84 17.83
CA THR A 210 18.82 12.83 18.28
C THR A 210 19.50 13.16 19.60
N THR A 211 19.08 14.24 20.27
CA THR A 211 19.76 14.81 21.44
C THR A 211 19.92 13.80 22.58
N ARG A 212 18.88 13.01 22.89
CA ARG A 212 18.98 11.94 23.90
C ARG A 212 19.88 10.79 23.49
N ILE A 213 19.86 10.41 22.21
CA ILE A 213 20.69 9.32 21.69
C ILE A 213 22.17 9.75 21.76
N GLU A 214 22.48 10.96 21.34
CA GLU A 214 23.83 11.52 21.42
C GLU A 214 24.33 11.63 22.86
N GLN A 215 23.49 12.06 23.80
CA GLN A 215 23.83 12.12 25.22
C GLN A 215 24.11 10.72 25.80
N LYS A 216 23.28 9.72 25.48
CA LYS A 216 23.48 8.32 25.91
C LYS A 216 24.73 7.68 25.29
N VAL A 217 25.06 8.03 24.04
CA VAL A 217 26.30 7.54 23.38
C VAL A 217 27.53 8.21 23.99
N LYS A 218 27.47 9.53 24.24
CA LYS A 218 28.55 10.26 24.92
C LYS A 218 28.78 9.70 26.33
N SER A 219 27.73 9.45 27.11
CA SER A 219 27.87 8.89 28.46
C SER A 219 28.51 7.49 28.43
N LYS A 220 28.05 6.59 27.56
CA LYS A 220 28.65 5.24 27.40
C LYS A 220 30.09 5.28 26.90
N ALA A 221 30.42 6.17 25.97
CA ALA A 221 31.79 6.35 25.49
C ALA A 221 32.70 6.91 26.58
N THR A 222 32.20 7.83 27.42
CA THR A 222 32.96 8.33 28.58
C THR A 222 33.12 7.30 29.66
N GLU A 223 32.12 6.44 29.90
CA GLU A 223 32.21 5.32 30.84
C GLU A 223 33.22 4.27 30.37
N SER A 224 33.25 3.95 29.06
CA SER A 224 34.22 3.01 28.49
C SER A 224 35.64 3.57 28.49
N LEU A 225 35.82 4.87 28.18
CA LEU A 225 37.11 5.55 28.33
C LEU A 225 37.58 5.58 29.79
N ARG A 226 36.68 5.93 30.72
CA ARG A 226 37.00 5.97 32.15
C ARG A 226 37.39 4.60 32.68
N THR A 227 36.68 3.55 32.28
CA THR A 227 37.07 2.17 32.64
C THR A 227 38.39 1.75 32.00
N LEU A 228 38.71 2.16 30.78
CA LEU A 228 40.02 1.90 30.17
C LEU A 228 41.16 2.65 30.88
N VAL A 229 40.96 3.91 31.23
CA VAL A 229 41.91 4.73 32.00
C VAL A 229 42.09 4.18 33.41
N ASP A 230 41.01 3.85 34.11
CA ASP A 230 41.06 3.24 35.45
C ASP A 230 41.73 1.86 35.40
N LYS A 231 41.52 1.07 34.33
CA LYS A 231 42.20 -0.22 34.12
C LYS A 231 43.69 -0.04 33.85
N GLN A 232 44.10 0.98 33.09
CA GLN A 232 45.53 1.27 32.88
C GLN A 232 46.20 1.80 34.16
N LEU A 233 45.59 2.77 34.84
CA LEU A 233 46.10 3.32 36.10
C LEU A 233 46.13 2.29 37.24
N SER A 234 45.15 1.39 37.31
CA SER A 234 45.16 0.28 38.27
C SER A 234 46.14 -0.83 37.89
N SER A 235 46.38 -1.08 36.59
CA SER A 235 47.41 -2.02 36.13
C SER A 235 48.83 -1.52 36.39
N GLU A 236 49.06 -0.20 36.37
CA GLU A 236 50.32 0.42 36.81
C GLU A 236 50.48 0.38 38.34
N ARG A 237 49.41 0.62 39.10
CA ARG A 237 49.43 0.46 40.58
C ARG A 237 49.61 -0.99 41.03
N ALA A 238 49.15 -1.97 40.25
CA ALA A 238 49.36 -3.38 40.56
C ALA A 238 50.83 -3.82 40.35
N LYS A 239 51.58 -3.15 39.45
CA LYS A 239 53.01 -3.41 39.22
C LYS A 239 53.94 -2.69 40.21
N SER A 240 53.46 -1.69 40.96
CA SER A 240 54.29 -0.92 41.91
C SER A 240 54.26 -1.44 43.35
N ARG A 241 53.65 -2.61 43.62
CA ARG A 241 53.56 -3.16 45.00
C ARG A 241 54.72 -4.07 45.37
N LYS A 242 55.95 -3.54 45.28
CA LYS A 242 57.05 -3.90 46.20
C LYS A 242 57.77 -2.60 46.59
N THR A 243 57.50 -2.15 47.81
CA THR A 243 58.27 -1.20 48.65
C THR A 243 58.66 0.15 48.04
N ALA A 244 57.97 1.23 48.43
CA ALA A 244 58.55 2.48 48.95
C ALA A 244 57.48 3.59 49.04
N THR A 245 57.61 4.42 50.07
CA THR A 245 56.85 5.63 50.45
C THR A 245 56.60 6.58 49.25
N PRO A 246 55.43 7.23 49.14
CA PRO A 246 55.11 8.05 47.96
C PRO A 246 55.84 9.40 48.00
N PRO A 247 56.55 9.83 46.94
CA PRO A 247 56.82 11.25 46.75
C PRO A 247 55.55 11.92 46.22
N LYS A 248 55.15 13.04 46.82
CA LYS A 248 54.14 13.93 46.25
C LYS A 248 54.72 14.56 44.97
N GLN A 249 54.45 13.97 43.81
CA GLN A 249 54.64 14.64 42.53
C GLN A 249 53.30 15.23 42.07
N THR A 250 53.18 16.54 42.19
CA THR A 250 52.16 17.32 41.49
C THR A 250 52.49 17.33 40.00
N PHE A 251 51.61 16.75 39.20
CA PHE A 251 51.72 16.79 37.74
C PHE A 251 51.57 18.24 37.24
N ASN A 252 52.57 18.74 36.52
CA ASN A 252 52.58 20.11 35.99
C ASN A 252 51.99 20.13 34.57
N TRP A 253 50.72 20.51 34.49
CA TRP A 253 49.98 20.66 33.24
C TRP A 253 50.59 21.69 32.27
N GLY A 254 51.32 22.69 32.77
CA GLY A 254 51.91 23.74 31.95
C GLY A 254 53.01 23.25 31.00
N ASN A 255 53.76 22.20 31.38
CA ASN A 255 54.81 21.64 30.52
C ASN A 255 54.27 20.70 29.44
N PHE A 256 53.10 20.09 29.66
CA PHE A 256 52.53 19.14 28.70
C PHE A 256 51.90 19.85 27.49
N LEU A 257 51.28 21.02 27.72
CA LEU A 257 50.59 21.75 26.67
C LEU A 257 51.51 22.59 25.77
N ASN A 258 52.77 22.83 26.18
CA ASN A 258 53.70 23.68 25.41
C ASN A 258 54.66 22.90 24.49
N ASN A 259 54.59 21.57 24.47
CA ASN A 259 55.46 20.73 23.62
C ASN A 259 54.69 19.93 22.55
N HIS A 260 53.44 20.30 22.26
CA HIS A 260 52.66 19.80 21.13
C HIS A 260 51.94 20.94 20.40
#